data_AF-A0A625JSV7-F1
#
_entry.id   AF-A0A625JSV7-F1
#
_cell.length_a   1.000
_cell.length_b   1.000
_cell.length_c   1.000
_cell.angle_alpha   90.00
_cell.angle_beta   90.00
_cell.angle_gamma   90.00
#
_symmetry.space_group_name_H-M   'P 1'
#
loop_
_entity.id
_entity.type
_entity.pdbx_description
1 polymer ?
#
loop_
_entity_poly.entity_id
_entity_poly.type
_entity_poly.pdbx_seq_one_letter_code
_entity_poly.pdbx_strand_id
1 'polypeptide(L)'
;MINDKTIWTFWEPKDKMPGYVKLCIETWKVFFSDYRVVILDYSNLHNFLPKDFYDESLYENFSLPKQADAIRAAVLYLYGGIWLDADTIITSSKIKYFFENPSNFSIFSSHIGVLKAKKGSIICFNWFQECQKRILNYRKIKESNGDLRQFEAYYYLGNGPLNPNIETFKNNKNEVVIFNRVKNKVIMEAFWRTKDENKEGNAIVNYQEFYFLNDYSDFVLENEAGLLMLHNSWTPYSYKNLNIEDFLICKNTLSGIFLKILNLDFGKMYMDIRDRLYLRSLQANPLSFQSKYGTAKTRIQNQLSYKLGQAMILNSKSILGYLIMPMALLSIIISHKQEQKIYQEKIKKDPSLKLPPLESYPDYKEALKEKECLTYKLGESLIKANKTWYKDGYVKLWFEIRKLQGS
;
A
#
# COMPACT_ATOMS: atom_id res chain seq x y z
N MET A 1 7.32 -23.24 -15.93
CA MET A 1 8.05 -22.07 -16.48
C MET A 1 8.40 -21.15 -15.32
N ILE A 2 9.67 -21.13 -14.89
CA ILE A 2 10.13 -20.25 -13.81
C ILE A 2 10.50 -18.93 -14.49
N ASN A 3 9.86 -17.84 -14.05
CA ASN A 3 9.83 -16.57 -14.75
C ASN A 3 10.94 -15.66 -14.18
N ASP A 4 11.94 -15.31 -15.01
CA ASP A 4 12.98 -14.31 -14.67
C ASP A 4 12.38 -12.94 -14.30
N LYS A 5 11.07 -12.74 -14.53
CA LYS A 5 10.29 -11.56 -14.13
C LYS A 5 9.77 -11.65 -12.69
N THR A 6 10.67 -11.91 -11.73
CA THR A 6 10.35 -11.85 -10.30
C THR A 6 11.24 -10.82 -9.60
N ILE A 7 10.63 -9.93 -8.83
CA ILE A 7 11.31 -9.00 -7.93
C ILE A 7 11.14 -9.52 -6.50
N TRP A 8 12.26 -9.82 -5.85
CA TRP A 8 12.33 -10.29 -4.48
C TRP A 8 12.70 -9.16 -3.54
N THR A 9 12.11 -9.16 -2.36
CA THR A 9 12.54 -8.34 -1.22
C THR A 9 12.24 -9.08 0.08
N PHE A 10 12.81 -8.64 1.19
CA PHE A 10 12.57 -9.22 2.51
C PHE A 10 12.26 -8.13 3.54
N TRP A 11 11.20 -8.32 4.31
CA TRP A 11 10.83 -7.43 5.41
C TRP A 11 10.06 -8.21 6.48
N GLU A 12 10.59 -8.23 7.70
CA GLU A 12 10.04 -9.05 8.80
C GLU A 12 9.63 -8.17 10.00
N PRO A 13 8.36 -8.27 10.47
CA PRO A 13 7.20 -8.80 9.74
C PRO A 13 6.71 -7.77 8.70
N LYS A 14 6.24 -8.23 7.53
CA LYS A 14 5.92 -7.33 6.40
C LYS A 14 4.77 -6.36 6.67
N ASP A 15 3.87 -6.67 7.62
CA ASP A 15 2.76 -5.81 8.02
C ASP A 15 3.22 -4.52 8.75
N LYS A 16 4.37 -4.59 9.43
CA LYS A 16 5.02 -3.47 10.15
C LYS A 16 5.90 -2.58 9.26
N MET A 17 5.86 -2.76 7.95
CA MET A 17 6.64 -1.95 7.01
C MET A 17 6.20 -0.45 7.06
N PRO A 18 7.16 0.50 7.19
CA PRO A 18 6.89 1.94 7.17
C PRO A 18 6.15 2.41 5.92
N GLY A 19 5.38 3.50 6.03
CA GLY A 19 4.61 4.05 4.91
C GLY A 19 5.46 4.38 3.69
N TYR A 20 6.61 5.02 3.88
CA TYR A 20 7.51 5.39 2.77
C TYR A 20 8.17 4.17 2.08
N VAL A 21 8.43 3.08 2.82
CA VAL A 21 8.97 1.84 2.26
C VAL A 21 7.89 1.12 1.45
N LYS A 22 6.62 1.15 1.90
CA LYS A 22 5.50 0.68 1.07
C LYS A 22 5.42 1.46 -0.25
N LEU A 23 5.58 2.78 -0.20
CA LEU A 23 5.62 3.62 -1.40
C LEU A 23 6.80 3.28 -2.33
N CYS A 24 7.97 2.95 -1.79
CA CYS A 24 9.10 2.43 -2.56
C CYS A 24 8.67 1.21 -3.39
N ILE A 25 8.03 0.22 -2.77
CA ILE A 25 7.55 -0.99 -3.45
C ILE A 25 6.44 -0.68 -4.48
N GLU A 26 5.55 0.27 -4.21
CA GLU A 26 4.53 0.68 -5.18
C GLU A 26 5.16 1.22 -6.47
N THR A 27 6.30 1.92 -6.39
CA THR A 27 7.00 2.39 -7.59
C THR A 27 7.44 1.24 -8.50
N TRP A 28 7.78 0.08 -7.93
CA TRP A 28 8.19 -1.08 -8.71
C TRP A 28 7.01 -1.62 -9.52
N LYS A 29 5.84 -1.72 -8.88
CA LYS A 29 4.62 -2.21 -9.51
C LYS A 29 4.14 -1.31 -10.64
N VAL A 30 4.39 -0.01 -10.55
CA VAL A 30 4.04 0.97 -11.60
C VAL A 30 4.87 0.74 -12.86
N PHE A 31 6.20 0.65 -12.73
CA PHE A 31 7.08 0.56 -13.90
C PHE A 31 7.33 -0.86 -14.42
N PHE A 32 7.11 -1.86 -13.57
CA PHE A 32 7.32 -3.28 -13.88
C PHE A 32 6.09 -4.10 -13.47
N SER A 33 4.92 -3.72 -13.98
CA SER A 33 3.63 -4.37 -13.68
C SER A 33 3.53 -5.82 -14.15
N ASP A 34 4.37 -6.23 -15.10
CA ASP A 34 4.50 -7.61 -15.57
C ASP A 34 5.46 -8.47 -14.72
N TYR A 35 6.13 -7.86 -13.74
CA TYR A 35 6.97 -8.57 -12.78
C TYR A 35 6.16 -8.97 -11.55
N ARG A 36 6.37 -10.21 -11.10
CA ARG A 36 5.83 -10.66 -9.82
C ARG A 36 6.69 -10.09 -8.68
N VAL A 37 6.11 -9.23 -7.85
CA VAL A 37 6.76 -8.76 -6.62
C VAL A 37 6.48 -9.73 -5.48
N VAL A 38 7.53 -10.29 -4.87
CA VAL A 38 7.45 -11.20 -3.71
C VAL A 38 8.13 -10.55 -2.51
N ILE A 39 7.33 -10.16 -1.53
CA ILE A 39 7.79 -9.68 -0.22
C ILE A 39 7.88 -10.89 0.71
N LEU A 40 9.11 -11.31 0.99
CA LEU A 40 9.41 -12.40 1.90
C LEU A 40 9.36 -11.92 3.35
N ASP A 41 8.78 -12.76 4.19
CA ASP A 41 8.78 -12.67 5.64
C ASP A 41 8.68 -14.12 6.18
N TYR A 42 8.76 -14.34 7.48
CA TYR A 42 8.71 -15.70 8.03
C TYR A 42 7.39 -16.42 7.73
N SER A 43 6.29 -15.70 7.49
CA SER A 43 4.99 -16.30 7.17
C SER A 43 4.96 -17.02 5.81
N ASN A 44 5.84 -16.64 4.87
CA ASN A 44 5.85 -17.21 3.52
C ASN A 44 7.22 -17.73 3.06
N LEU A 45 8.28 -17.54 3.84
CA LEU A 45 9.65 -17.94 3.47
C LEU A 45 9.74 -19.41 3.09
N HIS A 46 9.05 -20.29 3.83
CA HIS A 46 9.08 -21.73 3.61
C HIS A 46 8.39 -22.22 2.34
N ASN A 47 7.66 -21.33 1.64
CA ASN A 47 7.14 -21.62 0.31
C ASN A 47 8.24 -21.53 -0.76
N PHE A 48 9.39 -20.95 -0.44
CA PHE A 48 10.49 -20.69 -1.38
C PHE A 48 11.82 -21.32 -0.93
N LEU A 49 12.05 -21.43 0.38
CA LEU A 49 13.24 -22.07 0.95
C LEU A 49 12.84 -23.21 1.89
N PRO A 50 13.36 -24.45 1.71
CA PRO A 50 13.19 -25.52 2.67
C PRO A 50 13.59 -25.08 4.09
N LYS A 51 12.91 -25.60 5.11
CA LYS A 51 13.17 -25.23 6.53
C LYS A 51 14.62 -25.51 6.94
N ASP A 52 15.21 -26.56 6.40
CA ASP A 52 16.57 -27.04 6.64
C ASP A 52 17.60 -26.44 5.66
N PHE A 53 17.21 -25.49 4.80
CA PHE A 53 18.14 -24.86 3.86
C PHE A 53 19.26 -24.10 4.58
N TYR A 54 18.93 -23.44 5.68
CA TYR A 54 19.89 -22.82 6.60
C TYR A 54 19.71 -23.40 7.99
N ASP A 55 20.80 -23.48 8.76
CA ASP A 55 20.75 -23.82 10.18
C ASP A 55 19.94 -22.76 10.95
N GLU A 56 19.19 -23.20 11.96
CA GLU A 56 18.28 -22.37 12.78
C GLU A 56 18.99 -21.16 13.40
N SER A 57 20.30 -21.25 13.64
CA SER A 57 21.12 -20.13 14.13
C SER A 57 20.99 -18.88 13.27
N LEU A 58 20.71 -19.00 11.96
CA LEU A 58 20.43 -17.86 11.09
C LEU A 58 19.32 -16.99 11.66
N TYR A 59 18.19 -17.61 12.02
CA TYR A 59 16.97 -16.92 12.42
C TYR A 59 17.01 -16.50 13.89
N GLU A 60 17.68 -17.28 14.74
CA GLU A 60 17.74 -17.04 16.17
C GLU A 60 18.84 -16.06 16.59
N ASN A 61 19.92 -15.95 15.82
CA ASN A 61 21.14 -15.32 16.31
C ASN A 61 21.74 -14.24 15.39
N PHE A 62 21.32 -14.19 14.13
CA PHE A 62 21.74 -13.11 13.24
C PHE A 62 20.66 -12.03 13.13
N SER A 63 21.08 -10.77 12.97
CA SER A 63 20.15 -9.64 12.79
C SER A 63 19.40 -9.77 11.46
N LEU A 64 18.18 -9.21 11.39
CA LEU A 64 17.34 -9.25 10.17
C LEU A 64 18.08 -8.85 8.88
N PRO A 65 18.96 -7.80 8.85
CA PRO A 65 19.75 -7.50 7.66
C PRO A 65 20.68 -8.64 7.22
N LYS A 66 21.34 -9.32 8.17
CA LYS A 66 22.21 -10.47 7.87
C LYS A 66 21.40 -11.69 7.42
N GLN A 67 20.20 -11.85 7.95
CA GLN A 67 19.27 -12.88 7.47
C GLN A 67 18.83 -12.61 6.03
N ALA A 68 18.50 -11.36 5.70
CA ALA A 68 18.18 -10.94 4.35
C ALA A 68 19.36 -11.22 3.38
N ASP A 69 20.61 -11.02 3.83
CA ASP A 69 21.81 -11.37 3.05
C ASP A 69 21.88 -12.85 2.65
N ALA A 70 21.68 -13.76 3.60
CA ALA A 70 21.65 -15.19 3.31
C ALA A 70 20.44 -15.57 2.43
N ILE A 71 19.24 -15.14 2.81
CA ILE A 71 18.00 -15.43 2.08
C ILE A 71 18.09 -14.96 0.62
N ARG A 72 18.62 -13.75 0.38
CA ARG A 72 18.84 -13.18 -0.95
C ARG A 72 19.70 -14.06 -1.83
N ALA A 73 20.83 -14.55 -1.30
CA ALA A 73 21.72 -15.43 -2.04
C ALA A 73 21.01 -16.73 -2.48
N ALA A 74 20.25 -17.33 -1.56
CA ALA A 74 19.53 -18.58 -1.81
C ALA A 74 18.40 -18.43 -2.83
N VAL A 75 17.53 -17.43 -2.67
CA VAL A 75 16.38 -17.26 -3.59
C VAL A 75 16.82 -16.87 -5.00
N LEU A 76 17.85 -16.03 -5.14
CA LEU A 76 18.41 -15.68 -6.43
C LEU A 76 19.06 -16.89 -7.12
N TYR A 77 19.72 -17.78 -6.37
CA TYR A 77 20.24 -19.03 -6.94
C TYR A 77 19.11 -19.93 -7.44
N LEU A 78 18.10 -20.20 -6.60
CA LEU A 78 17.05 -21.18 -6.90
C LEU A 78 16.07 -20.72 -7.98
N TYR A 79 15.79 -19.42 -8.03
CA TYR A 79 14.70 -18.87 -8.85
C TYR A 79 15.15 -17.80 -9.86
N GLY A 80 16.35 -17.23 -9.69
CA GLY A 80 16.76 -16.06 -10.47
C GLY A 80 15.92 -14.83 -10.17
N GLY A 81 15.92 -13.89 -11.11
CA GLY A 81 15.18 -12.63 -11.04
C GLY A 81 16.01 -11.49 -10.45
N ILE A 82 15.32 -10.55 -9.83
CA ILE A 82 15.90 -9.31 -9.30
C ILE A 82 15.68 -9.29 -7.80
N TRP A 83 16.69 -8.93 -7.04
CA TRP A 83 16.51 -8.52 -5.65
C TRP A 83 16.56 -7.01 -5.54
N LEU A 84 15.59 -6.45 -4.82
CA LEU A 84 15.56 -5.06 -4.41
C LEU A 84 15.42 -4.98 -2.89
N ASP A 85 16.29 -4.24 -2.23
CA ASP A 85 16.01 -3.82 -0.85
C ASP A 85 14.75 -2.95 -0.85
N ALA A 86 13.95 -3.09 0.21
CA ALA A 86 12.60 -2.54 0.25
C ALA A 86 12.57 -1.00 0.17
N ASP A 87 13.67 -0.34 0.51
CA ASP A 87 13.90 1.09 0.45
C ASP A 87 14.52 1.55 -0.88
N THR A 88 14.32 0.81 -1.97
CA THR A 88 14.70 1.24 -3.32
C THR A 88 13.51 1.80 -4.09
N ILE A 89 13.73 2.83 -4.90
CA ILE A 89 12.68 3.48 -5.69
C ILE A 89 12.99 3.23 -7.16
N ILE A 90 12.02 2.73 -7.93
CA ILE A 90 12.11 2.73 -9.39
C ILE A 90 11.48 4.03 -9.87
N THR A 91 12.29 4.86 -10.52
CA THR A 91 11.90 6.20 -10.96
C THR A 91 11.44 6.26 -12.41
N SER A 92 11.86 5.28 -13.22
CA SER A 92 11.42 5.13 -14.61
C SER A 92 11.79 3.77 -15.17
N SER A 93 11.26 3.42 -16.35
CA SER A 93 11.66 2.21 -17.09
C SER A 93 13.10 2.25 -17.62
N LYS A 94 13.85 3.35 -17.43
CA LYS A 94 15.27 3.44 -17.81
C LYS A 94 16.12 2.35 -17.15
N ILE A 95 15.76 1.87 -15.95
CA ILE A 95 16.53 0.83 -15.24
C ILE A 95 16.54 -0.54 -15.95
N LYS A 96 15.78 -0.72 -17.04
CA LYS A 96 15.82 -1.94 -17.87
C LYS A 96 17.22 -2.35 -18.31
N TYR A 97 18.14 -1.40 -18.51
CA TYR A 97 19.54 -1.73 -18.84
C TYR A 97 20.20 -2.64 -17.78
N PHE A 98 19.75 -2.56 -16.51
CA PHE A 98 20.23 -3.39 -15.42
C PHE A 98 19.42 -4.70 -15.33
N PHE A 99 18.09 -4.64 -15.42
CA PHE A 99 17.24 -5.84 -15.28
C PHE A 99 17.39 -6.83 -16.44
N GLU A 100 17.52 -6.32 -17.66
CA GLU A 100 17.48 -7.10 -18.90
C GLU A 100 18.89 -7.41 -19.44
N ASN A 101 19.94 -7.08 -18.69
CA ASN A 101 21.32 -7.35 -19.12
C ASN A 101 21.60 -8.86 -19.19
N PRO A 102 22.46 -9.34 -20.11
CA PRO A 102 22.62 -10.77 -20.38
C PRO A 102 23.43 -11.54 -19.34
N SER A 103 24.11 -10.87 -18.40
CA SER A 103 24.98 -11.50 -17.40
C SER A 103 24.21 -12.44 -16.46
N ASN A 104 24.89 -13.47 -15.96
CA ASN A 104 24.34 -14.39 -14.95
C ASN A 104 24.19 -13.74 -13.58
N PHE A 105 24.97 -12.70 -13.29
CA PHE A 105 24.86 -11.88 -12.08
C PHE A 105 25.18 -10.41 -12.38
N SER A 106 24.52 -9.49 -11.68
CA SER A 106 24.79 -8.06 -11.80
C SER A 106 24.52 -7.33 -10.49
N ILE A 107 25.32 -6.30 -10.24
CA ILE A 107 25.30 -5.50 -9.02
C ILE A 107 25.74 -4.06 -9.31
N PHE A 108 25.31 -3.11 -8.48
CA PHE A 108 25.87 -1.76 -8.46
C PHE A 108 27.08 -1.68 -7.51
N SER A 109 28.29 -1.59 -8.07
CA SER A 109 29.56 -1.57 -7.32
C SER A 109 29.64 -2.77 -6.37
N SER A 110 29.69 -2.54 -5.06
CA SER A 110 29.66 -3.57 -4.01
C SER A 110 28.44 -3.44 -3.10
N HIS A 111 27.38 -2.79 -3.57
CA HIS A 111 26.18 -2.53 -2.78
C HIS A 111 25.11 -3.59 -3.05
N ILE A 112 24.78 -4.35 -2.01
CA ILE A 112 23.90 -5.53 -2.08
C ILE A 112 22.41 -5.18 -2.25
N GLY A 113 22.03 -3.90 -2.19
CA GLY A 113 20.63 -3.52 -2.22
C GLY A 113 19.91 -3.68 -3.56
N VAL A 114 20.63 -3.86 -4.66
CA VAL A 114 20.03 -4.12 -5.99
C VAL A 114 20.87 -5.13 -6.75
N LEU A 115 20.32 -6.33 -6.95
CA LEU A 115 20.97 -7.44 -7.64
C LEU A 115 20.07 -7.99 -8.74
N LYS A 116 20.70 -8.52 -9.79
CA LYS A 116 20.02 -9.36 -10.77
C LYS A 116 20.81 -10.65 -10.93
N ALA A 117 20.12 -11.79 -10.94
CA ALA A 117 20.75 -13.07 -11.18
C ALA A 117 19.89 -13.96 -12.08
N LYS A 118 20.53 -14.78 -12.91
CA LYS A 118 19.85 -15.92 -13.53
C LYS A 118 19.80 -17.08 -12.54
N LYS A 119 18.75 -17.90 -12.65
CA LYS A 119 18.67 -19.16 -11.92
C LYS A 119 19.94 -19.98 -12.17
N GLY A 120 20.53 -20.52 -11.10
CA GLY A 120 21.75 -21.32 -11.16
C GLY A 120 23.05 -20.50 -11.27
N SER A 121 23.00 -19.17 -11.08
CA SER A 121 24.20 -18.32 -11.05
C SER A 121 25.26 -18.88 -10.10
N ILE A 122 26.49 -19.09 -10.61
CA ILE A 122 27.62 -19.59 -9.83
C ILE A 122 27.98 -18.64 -8.68
N ILE A 123 27.76 -17.33 -8.88
CA ILE A 123 28.00 -16.33 -7.85
C ILE A 123 27.00 -16.51 -6.71
N CYS A 124 25.71 -16.65 -7.00
CA CYS A 124 24.71 -16.92 -5.97
C CYS A 124 24.96 -18.27 -5.29
N PHE A 125 25.39 -19.30 -6.04
CA PHE A 125 25.73 -20.62 -5.51
C PHE A 125 26.84 -20.56 -4.46
N ASN A 126 28.00 -20.04 -4.85
CA ASN A 126 29.15 -19.88 -3.95
C ASN A 126 28.80 -19.01 -2.73
N TRP A 127 28.00 -17.96 -2.93
CA TRP A 127 27.58 -17.08 -1.85
C TRP A 127 26.70 -17.81 -0.83
N PHE A 128 25.62 -18.45 -1.23
CA PHE A 128 24.72 -19.11 -0.27
C PHE A 128 25.43 -20.27 0.45
N GLN A 129 26.30 -21.01 -0.25
CA GLN A 129 27.08 -22.10 0.37
C GLN A 129 28.05 -21.58 1.42
N GLU A 130 28.71 -20.46 1.15
CA GLU A 130 29.59 -19.82 2.13
C GLU A 130 28.79 -19.30 3.32
N CYS A 131 27.57 -18.77 3.11
CA CYS A 131 26.67 -18.44 4.21
C CYS A 131 26.34 -19.67 5.07
N GLN A 132 25.99 -20.82 4.47
CA GLN A 132 25.73 -22.07 5.21
C GLN A 132 26.92 -22.47 6.09
N LYS A 133 28.14 -22.46 5.53
CA LYS A 133 29.38 -22.76 6.27
C LYS A 133 29.59 -21.80 7.44
N ARG A 134 29.40 -20.50 7.21
CA ARG A 134 29.57 -19.44 8.20
C ARG A 134 28.57 -19.54 9.35
N ILE A 135 27.30 -19.84 9.06
CA ILE A 135 26.25 -20.04 10.06
C ILE A 135 26.55 -21.29 10.90
N LEU A 136 26.95 -22.40 10.26
CA LEU A 136 27.35 -23.61 11.00
C LEU A 136 28.59 -23.39 11.87
N ASN A 137 29.56 -22.60 11.40
CA ASN A 137 30.72 -22.23 12.20
C ASN A 137 30.31 -21.37 13.42
N TYR A 138 29.39 -20.42 13.24
CA TYR A 138 28.85 -19.64 14.35
C TYR A 138 28.25 -20.55 15.42
N ARG A 139 27.39 -21.49 15.02
CA ARG A 139 26.77 -22.46 15.93
C ARG A 139 27.82 -23.23 16.73
N LYS A 140 28.82 -23.80 16.06
CA LYS A 140 29.90 -24.56 16.72
C LYS A 140 30.65 -23.74 17.76
N ILE A 141 31.04 -22.50 17.41
CA ILE A 141 31.78 -21.62 18.34
C ILE A 141 30.88 -21.18 19.51
N LYS A 142 29.60 -20.92 19.26
CA LYS A 142 28.63 -20.58 20.30
C LYS A 142 28.42 -21.74 21.28
N GLU A 143 28.23 -22.96 20.77
CA GLU A 143 28.08 -24.18 21.59
C GLU A 143 29.33 -24.47 22.43
N SER A 144 30.52 -24.08 21.96
CA SER A 144 31.78 -24.21 22.72
C SER A 144 32.09 -23.01 23.63
N ASN A 145 31.15 -22.07 23.83
CA ASN A 145 31.36 -20.81 24.56
C ASN A 145 32.59 -20.01 24.08
N GLY A 146 32.87 -20.02 22.78
CA GLY A 146 33.99 -19.30 22.17
C GLY A 146 33.69 -17.83 21.87
N ASP A 147 34.69 -17.13 21.32
CA ASP A 147 34.57 -15.70 20.96
C ASP A 147 33.71 -15.49 19.71
N LEU A 148 32.64 -14.72 19.87
CA LEU A 148 31.67 -14.44 18.80
C LEU A 148 31.88 -13.09 18.09
N ARG A 149 32.86 -12.28 18.49
CA ARG A 149 33.07 -10.92 17.94
C ARG A 149 33.24 -10.89 16.42
N GLN A 150 33.89 -11.91 15.85
CA GLN A 150 34.09 -12.00 14.40
C GLN A 150 32.79 -12.16 13.58
N PHE A 151 31.72 -12.65 14.20
CA PHE A 151 30.42 -12.88 13.54
C PHE A 151 29.50 -11.65 13.59
N GLU A 152 29.85 -10.65 14.41
CA GLU A 152 29.06 -9.43 14.57
C GLU A 152 29.18 -8.47 13.38
N ALA A 153 30.26 -8.59 12.60
CA ALA A 153 30.53 -7.77 11.43
C ALA A 153 29.32 -7.70 10.49
N TYR A 154 28.87 -6.49 10.14
CA TYR A 154 27.63 -6.30 9.38
C TYR A 154 27.66 -7.03 8.01
N TYR A 155 28.83 -7.14 7.39
CA TYR A 155 29.03 -7.78 6.09
C TYR A 155 29.18 -9.31 6.16
N TYR A 156 29.08 -9.93 7.35
CA TYR A 156 29.47 -11.32 7.58
C TYR A 156 28.79 -12.34 6.65
N LEU A 157 27.48 -12.18 6.38
CA LEU A 157 26.72 -13.01 5.45
C LEU A 157 26.45 -12.31 4.10
N GLY A 158 26.76 -11.02 3.99
CA GLY A 158 26.57 -10.23 2.77
C GLY A 158 27.85 -10.09 1.95
N ASN A 159 28.50 -8.92 2.03
CA ASN A 159 29.70 -8.62 1.25
C ASN A 159 30.92 -9.51 1.59
N GLY A 160 30.95 -10.08 2.79
CA GLY A 160 32.02 -10.97 3.23
C GLY A 160 32.21 -12.19 2.32
N PRO A 161 31.18 -13.00 2.06
CA PRO A 161 31.24 -14.08 1.07
C PRO A 161 31.14 -13.58 -0.38
N LEU A 162 30.42 -12.49 -0.64
CA LEU A 162 30.12 -12.05 -2.01
C LEU A 162 31.31 -11.38 -2.72
N ASN A 163 32.06 -10.51 -2.04
CA ASN A 163 33.13 -9.73 -2.70
C ASN A 163 34.27 -10.60 -3.27
N PRO A 164 34.84 -11.57 -2.52
CA PRO A 164 35.88 -12.45 -3.07
C PRO A 164 35.38 -13.28 -4.26
N ASN A 165 34.10 -13.67 -4.22
CA ASN A 165 33.45 -14.41 -5.29
C ASN A 165 33.28 -13.55 -6.55
N ILE A 166 32.79 -12.31 -6.43
CA ILE A 166 32.73 -11.36 -7.54
C ILE A 166 34.12 -11.10 -8.12
N GLU A 167 35.13 -10.90 -7.26
CA GLU A 167 36.51 -10.63 -7.67
C GLU A 167 37.07 -11.77 -8.54
N THR A 168 36.75 -13.03 -8.20
CA THR A 168 37.13 -14.22 -8.96
C THR A 168 36.58 -14.19 -10.40
N PHE A 169 35.35 -13.69 -10.59
CA PHE A 169 34.67 -13.68 -11.88
C PHE A 169 34.71 -12.33 -12.60
N LYS A 170 35.32 -11.27 -12.03
CA LYS A 170 35.20 -9.87 -12.51
C LYS A 170 35.55 -9.65 -13.98
N ASN A 171 36.43 -10.49 -14.54
CA ASN A 171 36.89 -10.41 -15.93
C ASN A 171 35.99 -11.19 -16.90
N ASN A 172 35.04 -11.98 -16.39
CA ASN A 172 34.07 -12.74 -17.17
C ASN A 172 32.70 -12.03 -17.19
N LYS A 173 32.46 -11.25 -18.24
CA LYS A 173 31.22 -10.47 -18.42
C LYS A 173 29.96 -11.31 -18.58
N ASN A 174 30.09 -12.61 -18.90
CA ASN A 174 28.94 -13.52 -18.92
C ASN A 174 28.51 -13.91 -17.50
N GLU A 175 29.44 -13.95 -16.56
CA GLU A 175 29.16 -14.32 -15.17
C GLU A 175 28.79 -13.11 -14.31
N VAL A 176 29.52 -12.00 -14.44
CA VAL A 176 29.26 -10.80 -13.65
C VAL A 176 29.45 -9.52 -14.44
N VAL A 177 28.51 -8.59 -14.22
CA VAL A 177 28.63 -7.20 -14.65
C VAL A 177 28.44 -6.29 -13.44
N ILE A 178 29.41 -5.41 -13.22
CA ILE A 178 29.42 -4.46 -12.11
C ILE A 178 29.13 -3.07 -12.67
N PHE A 179 27.99 -2.50 -12.31
CA PHE A 179 27.58 -1.16 -12.70
C PHE A 179 28.12 -0.14 -11.69
N ASN A 180 28.66 0.99 -12.15
CA ASN A 180 29.14 2.02 -11.22
C ASN A 180 27.95 2.78 -10.61
N ARG A 181 27.80 2.75 -9.28
CA ARG A 181 26.66 3.38 -8.59
C ARG A 181 26.56 4.90 -8.77
N VAL A 182 27.69 5.60 -8.89
CA VAL A 182 27.74 7.07 -9.04
C VAL A 182 27.41 7.46 -10.47
N LYS A 183 28.04 6.80 -11.46
CA LYS A 183 27.77 7.02 -12.89
C LYS A 183 26.30 6.75 -13.24
N ASN A 184 25.72 5.73 -12.63
CA ASN A 184 24.31 5.38 -12.79
C ASN A 184 23.37 6.14 -11.83
N LYS A 185 23.90 7.08 -11.03
CA LYS A 185 23.13 8.00 -10.19
C LYS A 185 22.10 7.32 -9.27
N VAL A 186 22.40 6.11 -8.81
CA VAL A 186 21.49 5.36 -7.93
C VAL A 186 21.53 5.89 -6.49
N ILE A 187 22.53 6.70 -6.13
CA ILE A 187 22.66 7.42 -4.86
C ILE A 187 22.55 8.92 -5.16
N MET A 188 21.32 9.44 -5.21
CA MET A 188 21.06 10.78 -5.77
C MET A 188 21.61 11.91 -4.90
N GLU A 189 21.57 11.78 -3.58
CA GLU A 189 22.12 12.76 -2.64
C GLU A 189 23.64 12.90 -2.80
N ALA A 190 24.34 11.81 -3.13
CA ALA A 190 25.77 11.86 -3.43
C ALA A 190 26.04 12.56 -4.76
N PHE A 191 25.21 12.31 -5.79
CA PHE A 191 25.31 13.00 -7.07
C PHE A 191 24.99 14.50 -6.95
N TRP A 192 23.94 14.86 -6.23
CA TRP A 192 23.58 16.25 -5.94
C TRP A 192 24.72 17.00 -5.26
N ARG A 193 25.38 16.38 -4.27
CA ARG A 193 26.52 16.99 -3.58
C ARG A 193 27.70 17.30 -4.51
N THR A 194 27.97 16.47 -5.53
CA THR A 194 29.06 16.76 -6.48
C THR A 194 28.85 18.04 -7.28
N LYS A 195 27.64 18.61 -7.28
CA LYS A 195 27.32 19.88 -7.93
C LYS A 195 27.26 21.08 -6.96
N ASP A 196 27.44 20.86 -5.67
CA ASP A 196 27.38 21.89 -4.64
C ASP A 196 28.67 21.89 -3.81
N GLU A 197 29.62 22.74 -4.23
CA GLU A 197 30.98 22.82 -3.66
C GLU A 197 31.01 23.28 -2.18
N ASN A 198 29.89 23.81 -1.67
CA ASN A 198 29.80 24.39 -0.32
C ASN A 198 29.34 23.41 0.78
N LYS A 199 29.14 22.13 0.46
CA LYS A 199 28.62 21.12 1.40
C LYS A 199 29.68 20.10 1.83
N GLU A 200 30.67 20.56 2.59
CA GLU A 200 31.47 19.69 3.45
C GLU A 200 30.61 19.27 4.66
N GLY A 201 30.25 17.99 4.76
CA GLY A 201 29.34 17.55 5.82
C GLY A 201 29.20 16.04 5.96
N ASN A 202 28.67 15.63 7.11
CA ASN A 202 28.36 14.25 7.47
C ASN A 202 27.36 13.63 6.47
N ALA A 203 27.68 12.45 5.91
CA ALA A 203 26.86 11.77 4.89
C ALA A 203 25.40 11.53 5.33
N ILE A 204 25.18 11.22 6.62
CA ILE A 204 23.84 11.02 7.18
C ILE A 204 23.06 12.34 7.18
N VAL A 205 23.71 13.43 7.59
CA VAL A 205 23.09 14.77 7.60
C VAL A 205 22.73 15.19 6.18
N ASN A 206 23.64 15.02 5.23
CA ASN A 206 23.39 15.33 3.82
C ASN A 206 22.22 14.52 3.24
N TYR A 207 22.15 13.22 3.56
CA TYR A 207 21.03 12.37 3.17
C TYR A 207 19.71 12.87 3.75
N GLN A 208 19.70 13.22 5.05
CA GLN A 208 18.50 13.72 5.72
C GLN A 208 18.05 15.08 5.17
N GLU A 209 19.00 16.00 4.96
CA GLU A 209 18.73 17.29 4.34
C GLU A 209 18.16 17.16 2.93
N PHE A 210 18.75 16.27 2.12
CA PHE A 210 18.34 16.08 0.74
C PHE A 210 16.94 15.48 0.64
N TYR A 211 16.65 14.37 1.35
CA TYR A 211 15.39 13.66 1.18
C TYR A 211 14.24 14.20 2.05
N PHE A 212 14.52 14.78 3.21
CA PHE A 212 13.51 15.04 4.24
C PHE A 212 13.36 16.49 4.68
N LEU A 213 14.32 17.38 4.41
CA LEU A 213 14.26 18.79 4.86
C LEU A 213 14.03 19.80 3.73
N ASN A 214 14.26 19.40 2.48
CA ASN A 214 14.06 20.23 1.29
C ASN A 214 13.15 19.51 0.30
N ASP A 215 12.75 20.19 -0.78
CA ASP A 215 12.09 19.57 -1.94
C ASP A 215 12.94 19.76 -3.21
N TYR A 216 13.74 18.75 -3.51
CA TYR A 216 14.54 18.61 -4.73
C TYR A 216 13.94 17.58 -5.68
N SER A 217 12.63 17.31 -5.59
CA SER A 217 12.00 16.25 -6.38
C SER A 217 12.09 16.48 -7.90
N ASP A 218 11.97 17.72 -8.38
CA ASP A 218 12.17 18.03 -9.80
C ASP A 218 13.61 17.75 -10.26
N PHE A 219 14.59 18.20 -9.46
CA PHE A 219 16.00 17.90 -9.72
C PHE A 219 16.24 16.39 -9.82
N VAL A 220 15.65 15.60 -8.93
CA VAL A 220 15.78 14.14 -8.95
C VAL A 220 15.22 13.57 -10.25
N LEU A 221 14.00 13.96 -10.63
CA LEU A 221 13.31 13.42 -11.81
C LEU A 221 13.97 13.86 -13.14
N GLU A 222 14.60 15.02 -13.17
CA GLU A 222 15.38 15.48 -14.33
C GLU A 222 16.71 14.71 -14.48
N ASN A 223 17.26 14.18 -13.38
CA ASN A 223 18.61 13.60 -13.37
C ASN A 223 18.64 12.07 -13.19
N GLU A 224 17.53 11.43 -12.80
CA GLU A 224 17.44 10.00 -12.51
C GLU A 224 17.79 9.09 -13.71
N ALA A 225 18.26 7.88 -13.39
CA ALA A 225 18.61 6.84 -14.36
C ALA A 225 17.81 5.54 -14.16
N GLY A 226 16.59 5.67 -13.64
CA GLY A 226 15.60 4.60 -13.48
C GLY A 226 15.49 4.01 -12.09
N LEU A 227 16.49 4.22 -11.22
CA LEU A 227 16.47 3.67 -9.87
C LEU A 227 17.23 4.54 -8.87
N LEU A 228 16.70 4.62 -7.65
CA LEU A 228 17.34 5.21 -6.48
C LEU A 228 17.43 4.15 -5.37
N MET A 229 18.55 4.14 -4.65
CA MET A 229 18.76 3.35 -3.45
C MET A 229 18.81 4.30 -2.26
N LEU A 230 17.89 4.12 -1.31
CA LEU A 230 17.88 4.91 -0.09
C LEU A 230 18.75 4.26 0.99
N HIS A 231 18.83 4.94 2.12
CA HIS A 231 19.47 4.44 3.33
C HIS A 231 18.45 4.41 4.47
N ASN A 232 17.66 3.33 4.58
CA ASN A 232 16.65 3.19 5.64
C ASN A 232 17.25 3.31 7.05
N SER A 233 18.51 2.92 7.27
CA SER A 233 19.19 3.14 8.56
C SER A 233 19.43 4.63 8.88
N TRP A 234 19.47 5.50 7.86
CA TRP A 234 19.68 6.95 8.00
C TRP A 234 18.37 7.76 7.98
N THR A 235 17.25 7.13 7.62
CA THR A 235 15.92 7.76 7.65
C THR A 235 15.56 8.19 9.08
N PRO A 236 15.16 9.46 9.32
CA PRO A 236 14.82 9.93 10.66
C PRO A 236 13.63 9.16 11.25
N TYR A 237 13.67 8.91 12.57
CA TYR A 237 12.67 8.09 13.26
C TYR A 237 11.24 8.63 13.11
N SER A 238 11.07 9.96 13.08
CA SER A 238 9.78 10.61 12.86
C SER A 238 9.09 10.15 11.58
N TYR A 239 9.84 9.94 10.49
CA TYR A 239 9.30 9.50 9.21
C TYR A 239 9.04 7.98 9.13
N LYS A 240 9.74 7.17 9.92
CA LYS A 240 9.55 5.70 9.94
C LYS A 240 8.19 5.28 10.48
N ASN A 241 7.58 6.13 11.34
CA ASN A 241 6.31 5.84 11.99
C ASN A 241 5.10 6.44 11.29
N LEU A 242 5.31 7.23 10.23
CA LEU A 242 4.21 7.80 9.47
C LEU A 242 3.52 6.73 8.64
N ASN A 243 2.19 6.79 8.59
CA ASN A 243 1.44 6.09 7.56
C ASN A 243 1.67 6.78 6.19
N ILE A 244 1.15 6.18 5.12
CA ILE A 244 1.36 6.67 3.75
C ILE A 244 0.82 8.09 3.57
N GLU A 245 -0.39 8.38 4.06
CA GLU A 245 -1.03 9.69 3.90
C GLU A 245 -0.23 10.78 4.61
N ASP A 246 0.13 10.55 5.88
CA ASP A 246 0.92 11.49 6.69
C ASP A 246 2.30 11.74 6.10
N PHE A 247 2.94 10.70 5.52
CA PHE A 247 4.23 10.83 4.86
C PHE A 247 4.14 11.69 3.59
N LEU A 248 3.13 11.46 2.75
CA LEU A 248 2.98 12.17 1.46
C LEU A 248 2.68 13.67 1.66
N ILE A 249 2.12 14.08 2.80
CA ILE A 249 1.87 15.49 3.10
C ILE A 249 3.06 16.25 3.68
N CYS A 250 4.19 15.59 3.95
CA CYS A 250 5.37 16.24 4.54
C CYS A 250 6.04 17.27 3.63
N LYS A 251 5.74 17.29 2.31
CA LYS A 251 6.31 18.24 1.34
C LYS A 251 7.84 18.33 1.35
N ASN A 252 8.48 17.17 1.35
CA ASN A 252 9.92 17.02 1.15
C ASN A 252 10.22 16.27 -0.16
N THR A 253 11.49 16.22 -0.55
CA THR A 253 11.98 15.58 -1.77
C THR A 253 11.42 14.18 -1.95
N LEU A 254 11.47 13.35 -0.89
CA LEU A 254 11.02 11.96 -0.99
C LEU A 254 9.51 11.86 -1.21
N SER A 255 8.71 12.66 -0.49
CA SER A 255 7.26 12.74 -0.73
C SER A 255 6.93 13.29 -2.13
N GLY A 256 7.67 14.31 -2.60
CA GLY A 256 7.49 14.89 -3.94
C GLY A 256 7.83 13.91 -5.06
N ILE A 257 8.88 13.10 -4.89
CA ILE A 257 9.23 11.99 -5.79
C ILE A 257 8.04 11.02 -5.91
N PHE A 258 7.47 10.56 -4.79
CA PHE A 258 6.36 9.61 -4.82
C PHE A 258 5.09 10.21 -5.42
N LEU A 259 4.74 11.46 -5.05
CA LEU A 259 3.57 12.14 -5.62
C LEU A 259 3.64 12.21 -7.14
N LYS A 260 4.81 12.57 -7.69
CA LYS A 260 5.03 12.70 -9.13
C LYS A 260 5.09 11.35 -9.85
N ILE A 261 5.85 10.38 -9.32
CA ILE A 261 6.02 9.05 -9.94
C ILE A 261 4.72 8.25 -9.92
N LEU A 262 4.01 8.26 -8.79
CA LEU A 262 2.77 7.50 -8.61
C LEU A 262 1.54 8.28 -9.13
N ASN A 263 1.75 9.45 -9.73
CA ASN A 263 0.71 10.33 -10.28
C ASN A 263 -0.42 10.61 -9.26
N LEU A 264 -0.04 10.94 -8.03
CA LEU A 264 -0.97 11.20 -6.92
C LEU A 264 -1.29 12.69 -6.85
N ASP A 265 -2.59 13.00 -6.77
CA ASP A 265 -3.08 14.37 -6.63
C ASP A 265 -2.98 14.82 -5.15
N PHE A 266 -1.94 15.60 -4.86
CA PHE A 266 -1.72 16.20 -3.53
C PHE A 266 -2.92 17.04 -3.07
N GLY A 267 -3.49 17.86 -3.96
CA GLY A 267 -4.59 18.75 -3.61
C GLY A 267 -5.82 17.99 -3.18
N LYS A 268 -6.17 16.94 -3.93
CA LYS A 268 -7.27 16.03 -3.59
C LYS A 268 -7.00 15.30 -2.26
N MET A 269 -5.81 14.72 -2.09
CA MET A 269 -5.47 13.98 -0.87
C MET A 269 -5.48 14.89 0.37
N TYR A 270 -4.94 16.10 0.26
CA TYR A 270 -4.96 17.08 1.34
C TYR A 270 -6.39 17.47 1.73
N MET A 271 -7.27 17.69 0.74
CA MET A 271 -8.68 17.98 0.99
C MET A 271 -9.39 16.81 1.65
N ASP A 272 -9.16 15.57 1.22
CA ASP A 272 -9.76 14.36 1.81
C ASP A 272 -9.33 14.16 3.29
N ILE A 273 -8.06 14.41 3.61
CA ILE A 273 -7.55 14.35 5.00
C ILE A 273 -8.19 15.45 5.84
N ARG A 274 -8.22 16.69 5.33
CA ARG A 274 -8.83 17.84 6.01
C ARG A 274 -10.31 17.60 6.31
N ASP A 275 -11.06 17.09 5.35
CA ASP A 275 -12.48 16.81 5.50
C ASP A 275 -12.74 15.70 6.53
N ARG A 276 -11.92 14.64 6.56
CA ARG A 276 -12.00 13.60 7.62
C ARG A 276 -11.72 14.16 9.00
N LEU A 277 -10.70 14.98 9.17
CA LEU A 277 -10.38 15.60 10.47
C LEU A 277 -11.48 16.54 10.93
N TYR A 278 -12.03 17.34 10.00
CA TYR A 278 -13.18 18.21 10.28
C TYR A 278 -14.44 17.41 10.67
N LEU A 279 -14.73 16.31 10.00
CA LEU A 279 -15.86 15.45 10.37
C LEU A 279 -15.66 14.82 11.75
N ARG A 280 -14.45 14.34 12.07
CA ARG A 280 -14.13 13.81 13.40
C ARG A 280 -14.31 14.86 14.49
N SER A 281 -13.89 16.10 14.27
CA SER A 281 -14.06 17.17 15.26
C SER A 281 -15.54 17.54 15.47
N LEU A 282 -16.36 17.52 14.41
CA LEU A 282 -17.80 17.71 14.55
C LEU A 282 -18.47 16.54 15.26
N GLN A 283 -18.07 15.29 15.00
CA GLN A 283 -18.60 14.12 15.72
C GLN A 283 -18.33 14.17 17.22
N ALA A 284 -17.23 14.80 17.65
CA ALA A 284 -16.93 14.99 19.06
C ALA A 284 -17.93 15.91 19.79
N ASN A 285 -18.73 16.69 19.05
CA ASN A 285 -19.84 17.47 19.58
C ASN A 285 -21.15 17.09 18.85
N PRO A 286 -21.85 16.04 19.31
CA PRO A 286 -23.05 15.53 18.65
C PRO A 286 -24.14 16.59 18.43
N LEU A 287 -24.27 17.55 19.35
CA LEU A 287 -25.26 18.63 19.25
C LEU A 287 -24.96 19.58 18.07
N SER A 288 -23.69 19.97 17.90
CA SER A 288 -23.30 20.82 16.77
C SER A 288 -23.40 20.08 15.44
N PHE A 289 -23.06 18.79 15.41
CA PHE A 289 -23.24 17.93 14.24
C PHE A 289 -24.72 17.85 13.85
N GLN A 290 -25.60 17.56 14.81
CA GLN A 290 -27.05 17.46 14.58
C GLN A 290 -27.66 18.80 14.12
N SER A 291 -27.24 19.92 14.72
CA SER A 291 -27.69 21.25 14.30
C SER A 291 -27.32 21.57 12.86
N LYS A 292 -26.13 21.15 12.41
CA LYS A 292 -25.64 21.41 11.05
C LYS A 292 -26.17 20.42 10.01
N TYR A 293 -26.21 19.13 10.32
CA TYR A 293 -26.45 18.05 9.33
C TYR A 293 -27.70 17.21 9.59
N GLY A 294 -28.41 17.44 10.70
CA GLY A 294 -29.52 16.61 11.16
C GLY A 294 -29.06 15.25 11.71
N THR A 295 -29.97 14.30 11.78
CA THR A 295 -29.74 12.95 12.33
C THR A 295 -29.73 11.89 11.23
N ALA A 296 -29.03 10.78 11.46
CA ALA A 296 -29.10 9.61 10.58
C ALA A 296 -30.52 9.08 10.50
N LYS A 297 -31.26 9.09 11.62
CA LYS A 297 -32.67 8.72 11.66
C LYS A 297 -33.50 9.50 10.64
N THR A 298 -33.46 10.83 10.66
CA THR A 298 -34.21 11.67 9.70
C THR A 298 -33.74 11.39 8.26
N ARG A 299 -32.45 11.16 8.04
CA ARG A 299 -31.94 10.81 6.70
C ARG A 299 -32.46 9.47 6.20
N ILE A 300 -32.56 8.46 7.07
CA ILE A 300 -33.14 7.15 6.72
C ILE A 300 -34.65 7.28 6.47
N GLN A 301 -35.35 8.06 7.29
CA GLN A 301 -36.79 8.31 7.11
C GLN A 301 -37.10 9.10 5.82
N ASN A 302 -36.14 9.91 5.35
CA ASN A 302 -36.24 10.60 4.06
C ASN A 302 -35.93 9.72 2.84
N GLN A 303 -35.52 8.46 3.03
CA GLN A 303 -35.31 7.53 1.91
C GLN A 303 -36.65 7.12 1.29
N LEU A 304 -36.63 6.85 -0.02
CA LEU A 304 -37.83 6.50 -0.77
C LEU A 304 -38.58 5.30 -0.17
N SER A 305 -37.84 4.26 0.27
CA SER A 305 -38.43 3.08 0.92
C SER A 305 -39.28 3.46 2.13
N TYR A 306 -38.75 4.30 3.02
CA TYR A 306 -39.50 4.73 4.20
C TYR A 306 -40.72 5.58 3.83
N LYS A 307 -40.55 6.58 2.94
CA LYS A 307 -41.65 7.44 2.47
C LYS A 307 -42.80 6.62 1.85
N LEU A 308 -42.47 5.63 1.01
CA LEU A 308 -43.45 4.75 0.37
C LEU A 308 -44.17 3.85 1.37
N GLY A 309 -43.43 3.16 2.25
CA GLY A 309 -44.07 2.30 3.23
C GLY A 309 -44.93 3.06 4.22
N GLN A 310 -44.54 4.28 4.60
CA GLN A 310 -45.36 5.16 5.44
C GLN A 310 -46.67 5.52 4.73
N ALA A 311 -46.60 5.86 3.44
CA ALA A 311 -47.79 6.15 2.64
C ALA A 311 -48.70 4.92 2.48
N MET A 312 -48.13 3.73 2.29
CA MET A 312 -48.89 2.48 2.23
C MET A 312 -49.65 2.21 3.54
N ILE A 313 -48.97 2.33 4.69
CA ILE A 313 -49.59 2.13 6.01
C ILE A 313 -50.73 3.13 6.23
N LEU A 314 -50.50 4.42 5.97
CA LEU A 314 -51.51 5.46 6.21
C LEU A 314 -52.73 5.29 5.32
N ASN A 315 -52.53 5.04 4.02
CA ASN A 315 -53.63 4.89 3.07
C ASN A 315 -54.39 3.56 3.24
N SER A 316 -53.76 2.52 3.81
CA SER A 316 -54.41 1.23 4.05
C SER A 316 -55.51 1.26 5.13
N LYS A 317 -55.64 2.37 5.88
CA LYS A 317 -56.61 2.49 6.99
C LYS A 317 -58.03 2.82 6.55
N SER A 318 -58.28 3.11 5.27
CA SER A 318 -59.62 3.40 4.76
C SER A 318 -59.82 2.88 3.33
N ILE A 319 -61.07 2.57 2.98
CA ILE A 319 -61.45 2.10 1.64
C ILE A 319 -61.09 3.15 0.59
N LEU A 320 -61.40 4.42 0.88
CA LEU A 320 -61.04 5.53 0.00
C LEU A 320 -59.51 5.65 -0.10
N GLY A 321 -58.78 5.56 1.01
CA GLY A 321 -57.32 5.58 1.03
C GLY A 321 -56.69 4.51 0.14
N TYR A 322 -57.23 3.29 0.14
CA TYR A 322 -56.77 2.22 -0.75
C TYR A 322 -56.93 2.56 -2.23
N LEU A 323 -58.04 3.20 -2.63
CA LEU A 323 -58.30 3.62 -4.01
C LEU A 323 -57.32 4.71 -4.50
N ILE A 324 -56.99 5.69 -3.65
CA ILE A 324 -56.05 6.78 -3.98
C ILE A 324 -54.57 6.40 -3.78
N MET A 325 -54.27 5.28 -3.12
CA MET A 325 -52.91 4.83 -2.82
C MET A 325 -51.97 4.81 -4.04
N PRO A 326 -52.35 4.29 -5.22
CA PRO A 326 -51.46 4.30 -6.39
C PRO A 326 -51.02 5.71 -6.81
N MET A 327 -51.94 6.68 -6.77
CA MET A 327 -51.65 8.08 -7.10
C MET A 327 -50.77 8.74 -6.04
N ALA A 328 -50.99 8.45 -4.76
CA ALA A 328 -50.17 8.93 -3.66
C ALA A 328 -48.73 8.38 -3.72
N LEU A 329 -48.55 7.10 -4.05
CA LEU A 329 -47.23 6.50 -4.21
C LEU A 329 -46.50 7.08 -5.43
N LEU A 330 -47.20 7.28 -6.55
CA LEU A 330 -46.63 7.91 -7.74
C LEU A 330 -46.16 9.34 -7.46
N SER A 331 -46.95 10.14 -6.74
CA SER A 331 -46.57 11.52 -6.41
C SER A 331 -45.32 11.57 -5.54
N ILE A 332 -45.20 10.69 -4.53
CA ILE A 332 -44.01 10.57 -3.68
C ILE A 332 -42.77 10.22 -4.50
N ILE A 333 -42.87 9.30 -5.46
CA ILE A 333 -41.75 8.92 -6.33
C ILE A 333 -41.29 10.12 -7.17
N ILE A 334 -42.23 10.86 -7.76
CA ILE A 334 -41.93 12.03 -8.58
C ILE A 334 -41.27 13.13 -7.73
N SER A 335 -41.86 13.48 -6.59
CA SER A 335 -41.32 14.48 -5.67
C SER A 335 -39.94 14.09 -5.15
N HIS A 336 -39.73 12.83 -4.75
CA HIS A 336 -38.41 12.37 -4.29
C HIS A 336 -37.35 12.48 -5.40
N LYS A 337 -37.71 12.14 -6.65
CA LYS A 337 -36.80 12.28 -7.79
C LYS A 337 -36.46 13.75 -8.08
N GLN A 338 -37.42 14.67 -7.91
CA GLN A 338 -37.19 16.11 -8.02
C GLN A 338 -36.29 16.64 -6.88
N GLU A 339 -36.57 16.25 -5.63
CA GLU A 339 -35.73 16.58 -4.45
C GLU A 339 -34.28 16.16 -4.68
N GLN A 340 -34.05 14.94 -5.18
CA GLN A 340 -32.71 14.46 -5.49
C GLN A 340 -32.02 15.30 -6.57
N LYS A 341 -32.72 15.67 -7.66
CA LYS A 341 -32.16 16.54 -8.70
C LYS A 341 -31.77 17.92 -8.15
N ILE A 342 -32.65 18.54 -7.38
CA ILE A 342 -32.41 19.86 -6.75
C ILE A 342 -31.19 19.78 -5.83
N TYR A 343 -31.08 18.73 -5.03
CA TYR A 343 -29.92 18.52 -4.16
C TYR A 343 -28.62 18.37 -4.98
N GLN A 344 -28.64 17.59 -6.06
CA GLN A 344 -27.48 17.43 -6.96
C GLN A 344 -27.06 18.75 -7.62
N GLU A 345 -28.01 19.63 -7.96
CA GLU A 345 -27.70 20.96 -8.49
C GLU A 345 -27.14 21.89 -7.41
N LYS A 346 -27.67 21.84 -6.19
CA LYS A 346 -27.15 22.62 -5.05
C LYS A 346 -25.70 22.28 -4.74
N ILE A 347 -25.35 20.98 -4.66
CA ILE A 347 -23.97 20.56 -4.37
C ILE A 347 -23.00 20.85 -5.52
N LYS A 348 -23.49 20.95 -6.77
CA LYS A 348 -22.66 21.39 -7.91
C LYS A 348 -22.31 22.87 -7.82
N LYS A 349 -23.24 23.70 -7.34
CA LYS A 349 -23.04 25.14 -7.16
C LYS A 349 -22.20 25.44 -5.91
N ASP A 350 -22.46 24.71 -4.84
CA ASP A 350 -21.75 24.84 -3.56
C ASP A 350 -21.44 23.44 -3.00
N PRO A 351 -20.20 22.94 -3.22
CA PRO A 351 -19.77 21.65 -2.70
C PRO A 351 -19.84 21.51 -1.18
N SER A 352 -19.85 22.62 -0.42
CA SER A 352 -19.91 22.60 1.05
C SER A 352 -21.25 22.12 1.62
N LEU A 353 -22.31 22.14 0.79
CA LEU A 353 -23.64 21.64 1.12
C LEU A 353 -23.75 20.11 1.07
N LYS A 354 -22.71 19.42 0.63
CA LYS A 354 -22.70 17.96 0.53
C LYS A 354 -22.83 17.34 1.93
N LEU A 355 -23.89 16.57 2.13
CA LEU A 355 -24.09 15.82 3.36
C LEU A 355 -23.00 14.75 3.53
N PRO A 356 -22.48 14.53 4.75
CA PRO A 356 -21.47 13.52 4.99
C PRO A 356 -22.04 12.09 4.84
N PRO A 357 -21.18 11.06 4.75
CA PRO A 357 -21.61 9.66 4.71
C PRO A 357 -22.56 9.32 5.87
N LEU A 358 -23.52 8.41 5.65
CA LEU A 358 -24.52 8.11 6.68
C LEU A 358 -23.88 7.50 7.94
N GLU A 359 -22.81 6.73 7.74
CA GLU A 359 -22.01 6.07 8.76
C GLU A 359 -21.29 7.05 9.69
N SER A 360 -21.11 8.31 9.25
CA SER A 360 -20.44 9.33 10.03
C SER A 360 -21.39 10.09 10.98
N TYR A 361 -22.67 9.76 11.00
CA TYR A 361 -23.62 10.42 11.90
C TYR A 361 -23.52 9.83 13.31
N PRO A 362 -23.51 10.66 14.37
CA PRO A 362 -23.40 10.16 15.75
C PRO A 362 -24.45 9.10 16.13
N ASP A 363 -25.69 9.24 15.63
CA ASP A 363 -26.81 8.32 15.87
C ASP A 363 -26.88 7.15 14.87
N TYR A 364 -25.89 6.97 13.98
CA TYR A 364 -25.97 6.00 12.88
C TYR A 364 -26.30 4.58 13.35
N LYS A 365 -25.60 4.07 14.37
CA LYS A 365 -25.81 2.71 14.89
C LYS A 365 -27.24 2.50 15.39
N GLU A 366 -27.84 3.51 16.01
CA GLU A 366 -29.23 3.45 16.47
C GLU A 366 -30.20 3.57 15.29
N ALA A 367 -29.93 4.48 14.36
CA ALA A 367 -30.75 4.75 13.19
C ALA A 367 -30.85 3.53 12.25
N LEU A 368 -29.89 2.59 12.28
CA LEU A 368 -30.00 1.32 11.55
C LEU A 368 -31.28 0.55 11.89
N LYS A 369 -31.83 0.69 13.11
CA LYS A 369 -33.12 0.08 13.50
C LYS A 369 -34.28 0.57 12.66
N GLU A 370 -34.22 1.79 12.11
CA GLU A 370 -35.26 2.32 11.21
C GLU A 370 -35.33 1.53 9.90
N LYS A 371 -34.23 0.90 9.44
CA LYS A 371 -34.26 0.02 8.27
C LYS A 371 -34.91 -1.33 8.55
N GLU A 372 -34.95 -1.74 9.82
CA GLU A 372 -35.56 -3.00 10.24
C GLU A 372 -37.06 -2.90 10.51
N CYS A 373 -37.59 -1.68 10.62
CA CYS A 373 -39.02 -1.47 10.89
C CYS A 373 -39.91 -1.88 9.71
N LEU A 374 -41.17 -2.19 10.01
CA LEU A 374 -42.19 -2.55 9.04
C LEU A 374 -42.32 -1.50 7.92
N THR A 375 -42.35 -0.22 8.29
CA THR A 375 -42.46 0.91 7.35
C THR A 375 -41.39 0.85 6.27
N TYR A 376 -40.12 0.69 6.66
CA TYR A 376 -39.02 0.67 5.71
C TYR A 376 -39.05 -0.58 4.82
N LYS A 377 -39.24 -1.76 5.43
CA LYS A 377 -39.31 -3.06 4.72
C LYS A 377 -40.47 -3.13 3.73
N LEU A 378 -41.60 -2.52 4.06
CA LEU A 378 -42.77 -2.46 3.20
C LEU A 378 -42.50 -1.68 1.91
N GLY A 379 -41.94 -0.47 2.03
CA GLY A 379 -41.61 0.32 0.85
C GLY A 379 -40.42 -0.23 0.05
N GLU A 380 -39.44 -0.86 0.71
CA GLU A 380 -38.37 -1.58 0.00
C GLU A 380 -38.95 -2.74 -0.84
N SER A 381 -39.88 -3.51 -0.27
CA SER A 381 -40.59 -4.57 -0.98
C SER A 381 -41.35 -4.03 -2.18
N LEU A 382 -42.03 -2.89 -2.05
CA LEU A 382 -42.71 -2.21 -3.16
C LEU A 382 -41.73 -1.79 -4.27
N ILE A 383 -40.58 -1.19 -3.90
CA ILE A 383 -39.54 -0.79 -4.88
C ILE A 383 -39.03 -2.03 -5.63
N LYS A 384 -38.77 -3.13 -4.92
CA LYS A 384 -38.32 -4.40 -5.50
C LYS A 384 -39.37 -4.98 -6.46
N ALA A 385 -40.64 -4.96 -6.07
CA ALA A 385 -41.76 -5.38 -6.90
C ALA A 385 -41.84 -4.57 -8.19
N ASN A 386 -41.74 -3.24 -8.09
CA ASN A 386 -41.78 -2.35 -9.25
C ASN A 386 -40.59 -2.57 -10.21
N LYS A 387 -39.40 -2.92 -9.70
CA LYS A 387 -38.23 -3.29 -10.54
C LYS A 387 -38.40 -4.64 -11.25
N THR A 388 -39.25 -5.51 -10.72
CA THR A 388 -39.44 -6.90 -11.19
C THR A 388 -40.88 -7.15 -11.62
N TRP A 389 -41.60 -6.10 -12.03
CA TRP A 389 -43.02 -6.17 -12.35
C TRP A 389 -43.34 -7.22 -13.43
N TYR A 390 -42.43 -7.42 -14.38
CA TYR A 390 -42.50 -8.41 -15.47
C TYR A 390 -42.12 -9.85 -15.05
N LYS A 391 -41.79 -10.08 -13.77
CA LYS A 391 -41.39 -11.37 -13.16
C LYS A 391 -42.18 -11.68 -11.89
N ASP A 392 -43.49 -11.41 -11.96
CA ASP A 392 -44.44 -11.58 -10.86
C ASP A 392 -44.08 -10.78 -9.60
N GLY A 393 -43.39 -9.64 -9.77
CA GLY A 393 -42.90 -8.82 -8.66
C GLY A 393 -44.00 -8.41 -7.68
N TYR A 394 -45.20 -8.09 -8.16
CA TYR A 394 -46.35 -7.73 -7.33
C TYR A 394 -47.04 -8.93 -6.66
N VAL A 395 -46.97 -10.13 -7.26
CA VAL A 395 -47.43 -11.36 -6.61
C VAL A 395 -46.52 -11.68 -5.41
N LYS A 396 -45.20 -11.58 -5.60
CA LYS A 396 -44.21 -11.73 -4.52
C LYS A 396 -44.39 -10.68 -3.43
N LEU A 397 -44.67 -9.43 -3.80
CA LEU A 397 -44.96 -8.36 -2.85
C LEU A 397 -46.10 -8.73 -1.91
N TRP A 398 -47.19 -9.31 -2.42
CA TRP A 398 -48.33 -9.70 -1.60
C TRP A 398 -47.97 -10.75 -0.55
N PHE A 399 -47.15 -11.74 -0.90
CA PHE A 399 -46.64 -12.73 0.06
C PHE A 399 -45.70 -12.12 1.10
N GLU A 400 -44.81 -11.21 0.68
CA GLU A 400 -43.90 -10.50 1.59
C GLU A 400 -44.67 -9.62 2.59
N ILE A 401 -45.71 -8.90 2.13
CA ILE A 401 -46.57 -8.10 3.01
C ILE A 401 -47.22 -8.97 4.10
N ARG A 402 -47.76 -10.14 3.72
CA ARG A 402 -48.35 -11.08 4.69
C ARG A 402 -47.33 -11.58 5.71
N LYS A 403 -46.11 -11.87 5.26
CA LYS A 403 -45.02 -12.30 6.13
C LYS A 403 -44.61 -11.20 7.12
N LEU A 404 -44.54 -9.95 6.66
CA LEU A 404 -44.19 -8.78 7.46
C LEU A 404 -45.29 -8.35 8.45
N GLN A 405 -46.55 -8.72 8.21
CA GLN A 405 -47.69 -8.45 9.10
C GLN A 405 -47.91 -9.54 10.16
N GLY A 406 -47.35 -10.74 9.95
CA GLY A 406 -47.47 -11.90 10.86
C GLY A 406 -46.27 -12.16 11.76
N SER A 407 -45.24 -11.31 11.70
CA SER A 407 -44.04 -11.28 12.56
C SER A 407 -44.08 -10.08 13.49
#